data_AF-A0A963EQ03-F1
#
_entry.id   AF-A0A963EQ03-F1
#
_cell.length_a   1.000
_cell.length_b   1.000
_cell.length_c   1.000
_cell.angle_alpha   90.00
_cell.angle_beta   90.00
_cell.angle_gamma   90.00
#
_symmetry.space_group_name_H-M   'P 1'
#
loop_
_entity.id
_entity.type
_entity.pdbx_description
1 polymer ?
#
loop_
_entity_poly.entity_id
_entity_poly.type
_entity_poly.pdbx_seq_one_letter_code
_entity_poly.pdbx_strand_id
1 'polypeptide(L)'
;TDKTSDIAILRTLGMGPNGVVRVFFIQGAMIGWLGVLAGVVVGVLLALNVPVLVPALEAFFGFQIMPGDVYYVTRIPSELESRDVVVIACAAFVLTSLATLYPARRAALVDPASALRYE
;
A
#
# COMPACT_ATOMS: atom_id res chain seq x y z
N THR A 1 7.84 -5.57 -19.25
CA THR A 1 8.08 -6.11 -20.60
C THR A 1 6.76 -6.21 -21.36
N ASP A 2 5.68 -6.75 -20.77
CA ASP A 2 4.35 -6.78 -21.42
C ASP A 2 3.72 -5.42 -21.74
N LYS A 3 3.71 -4.46 -20.80
CA LYS A 3 3.01 -3.17 -21.03
C LYS A 3 3.68 -2.24 -22.05
N THR A 4 4.89 -2.57 -22.52
CA THR A 4 5.68 -1.71 -23.40
C THR A 4 5.11 -1.69 -24.82
N SER A 5 4.59 -2.82 -25.32
CA SER A 5 3.98 -2.95 -26.66
C SER A 5 2.64 -2.18 -26.74
N ASP A 6 1.78 -2.33 -25.73
CA ASP A 6 0.51 -1.57 -25.63
C ASP A 6 0.74 -0.05 -25.61
N ILE A 7 1.76 0.42 -24.89
CA ILE A 7 2.13 1.84 -24.85
C ILE A 7 2.59 2.30 -26.24
N ALA A 8 3.36 1.47 -26.97
CA ALA A 8 3.80 1.80 -28.31
C ALA A 8 2.62 1.93 -29.29
N ILE A 9 1.63 1.03 -29.23
CA ILE A 9 0.39 1.10 -30.03
C ILE A 9 -0.42 2.35 -29.68
N LEU A 10 -0.59 2.66 -28.39
CA LEU A 10 -1.30 3.88 -27.98
C LEU A 10 -0.59 5.14 -28.48
N ARG A 11 0.76 5.15 -28.48
CA ARG A 11 1.55 6.27 -29.00
C ARG A 11 1.48 6.39 -30.52
N THR A 12 1.38 5.30 -31.28
CA THR A 12 1.19 5.35 -32.74
C THR A 12 -0.22 5.81 -33.12
N LEU A 13 -1.23 5.57 -32.26
CA LEU A 13 -2.58 6.11 -32.38
C LEU A 13 -2.70 7.60 -32.00
N GLY A 14 -1.59 8.27 -31.66
CA GLY A 14 -1.55 9.70 -31.36
C GLY A 14 -1.60 10.06 -29.87
N MET A 15 -1.52 9.08 -28.96
CA MET A 15 -1.44 9.37 -27.53
C MET A 15 -0.10 10.03 -27.18
N GLY A 16 -0.15 11.29 -26.75
CA GLY A 16 1.01 12.01 -26.27
C GLY A 16 1.60 11.38 -25.00
N PRO A 17 2.90 11.60 -24.71
CA PRO A 17 3.58 11.05 -23.52
C PRO A 17 2.89 11.42 -22.20
N ASN A 18 2.23 12.57 -22.12
CA ASN A 18 1.44 12.99 -20.96
C ASN A 18 0.19 12.11 -20.73
N GLY A 19 -0.37 11.52 -21.79
CA GLY A 19 -1.52 10.60 -21.68
C GLY A 19 -1.14 9.30 -20.98
N VAL A 20 0.01 8.72 -21.35
CA VAL A 20 0.55 7.50 -20.73
C VAL A 20 0.82 7.73 -19.24
N VAL A 21 1.46 8.85 -18.89
CA VAL A 21 1.71 9.24 -17.49
C VAL A 21 0.40 9.32 -16.71
N ARG A 22 -0.63 9.94 -17.28
CA ARG A 22 -1.92 10.12 -16.61
C ARG A 22 -2.63 8.79 -16.34
N VAL A 23 -2.59 7.84 -17.29
CA VAL A 23 -3.19 6.51 -17.12
C VAL A 23 -2.48 5.74 -16.00
N PHE A 24 -1.16 5.69 -16.02
CA PHE A 24 -0.39 5.00 -14.98
C PHE A 24 -0.55 5.65 -13.60
N PHE A 25 -0.62 6.98 -13.55
CA PHE A 25 -0.88 7.70 -12.31
C PHE A 25 -2.26 7.35 -11.74
N ILE A 26 -3.32 7.37 -12.56
CA ILE A 26 -4.68 7.04 -12.11
C ILE A 26 -4.76 5.57 -11.67
N GLN A 27 -4.15 4.63 -12.40
CA GLN A 27 -4.11 3.23 -12.02
C GLN A 27 -3.42 3.03 -10.66
N GLY A 28 -2.23 3.61 -10.48
CA GLY A 28 -1.52 3.49 -9.21
C GLY A 28 -2.19 4.22 -8.06
N ALA A 29 -2.84 5.36 -8.32
CA ALA A 29 -3.64 6.07 -7.31
C ALA A 29 -4.85 5.25 -6.86
N MET A 30 -5.56 4.57 -7.78
CA MET A 30 -6.67 3.67 -7.42
C MET A 30 -6.19 2.50 -6.55
N ILE A 31 -5.07 1.85 -6.94
CA ILE A 31 -4.50 0.74 -6.16
C ILE A 31 -4.03 1.24 -4.79
N GLY A 32 -3.39 2.42 -4.73
CA GLY A 32 -2.97 3.06 -3.49
C GLY A 32 -4.15 3.35 -2.56
N TRP A 33 -5.23 3.93 -3.07
CA TRP A 33 -6.46 4.18 -2.31
C TRP A 33 -7.07 2.91 -1.72
N LEU A 34 -7.20 1.87 -2.55
CA LEU A 34 -7.71 0.57 -2.11
C LEU A 34 -6.82 -0.06 -1.04
N GLY A 35 -5.49 0.03 -1.21
CA GLY A 35 -4.52 -0.46 -0.24
C GLY A 35 -4.60 0.26 1.10
N VAL A 36 -4.72 1.60 1.10
CA VAL A 36 -4.86 2.39 2.33
C VAL A 36 -6.18 2.07 3.03
N LEU A 37 -7.30 2.01 2.32
CA LEU A 37 -8.60 1.65 2.90
C LEU A 37 -8.56 0.25 3.52
N ALA A 38 -8.09 -0.75 2.78
CA ALA A 38 -7.97 -2.11 3.29
C ALA A 38 -7.03 -2.19 4.50
N GLY A 39 -5.88 -1.51 4.43
CA GLY A 39 -4.90 -1.47 5.52
C GLY A 39 -5.44 -0.82 6.79
N VAL A 40 -6.20 0.29 6.67
CA VAL A 40 -6.85 0.95 7.81
C VAL A 40 -7.92 0.05 8.42
N VAL A 41 -8.78 -0.57 7.61
CA VAL A 41 -9.82 -1.49 8.09
C VAL A 41 -9.19 -2.66 8.85
N VAL A 42 -8.19 -3.31 8.25
CA VAL A 42 -7.48 -4.43 8.88
C VAL A 42 -6.75 -3.97 10.14
N GLY A 43 -6.05 -2.83 10.10
CA GLY A 43 -5.31 -2.29 11.24
C GLY A 43 -6.20 -1.95 12.42
N VAL A 44 -7.35 -1.33 12.19
CA VAL A 44 -8.35 -1.02 13.22
C VAL A 44 -8.97 -2.30 13.78
N LEU A 45 -9.31 -3.26 12.93
CA LEU A 45 -9.82 -4.56 13.38
C LEU A 45 -8.80 -5.29 14.25
N LEU A 46 -7.52 -5.31 13.85
CA LEU A 46 -6.45 -5.91 14.64
C LEU A 46 -6.27 -5.19 15.98
N ALA A 47 -6.25 -3.86 15.99
CA ALA A 47 -6.13 -3.05 17.20
C ALA A 47 -7.25 -3.35 18.20
N LEU A 48 -8.52 -3.33 17.75
CA LEU A 48 -9.67 -3.64 18.61
C LEU A 48 -9.65 -5.08 19.15
N ASN A 49 -9.03 -6.00 18.42
CA ASN A 49 -8.92 -7.41 18.78
C ASN A 49 -7.57 -7.77 19.45
N VAL A 50 -6.72 -6.79 19.80
CA VAL A 50 -5.44 -7.03 20.51
C VAL A 50 -5.61 -7.91 21.76
N PRO A 51 -6.64 -7.73 22.61
CA PRO A 51 -6.82 -8.56 23.81
C PRO A 51 -7.10 -10.05 23.51
N VAL A 52 -7.55 -10.37 22.29
CA VAL A 52 -7.84 -11.74 21.83
C VAL A 52 -6.67 -12.30 21.02
N LEU A 53 -6.02 -11.47 20.21
CA LEU A 53 -4.86 -11.82 19.38
C LEU A 53 -3.62 -12.15 20.21
N VAL A 54 -3.34 -11.38 21.27
CA VAL A 54 -2.15 -11.57 22.09
C VAL A 54 -2.13 -12.96 22.76
N PRO A 55 -3.17 -13.41 23.48
CA PRO A 55 -3.19 -14.75 24.07
C PRO A 55 -3.16 -15.89 23.03
N ALA A 56 -3.78 -15.67 21.85
CA ALA A 56 -3.77 -16.66 20.78
C ALA A 56 -2.36 -16.86 20.19
N LEU A 57 -1.59 -15.77 20.05
CA LEU A 57 -0.19 -15.83 19.62
C LEU A 57 0.70 -16.45 20.70
N GLU A 58 0.50 -16.12 21.98
CA GLU A 58 1.24 -16.75 23.09
C GLU A 58 1.00 -18.26 23.15
N ALA A 59 -0.25 -18.71 22.94
CA ALA A 59 -0.59 -20.13 22.87
C ALA A 59 0.03 -20.83 21.65
N PHE A 60 0.15 -20.14 20.52
CA PHE A 60 0.74 -20.69 19.30
C PHE A 60 2.27 -20.78 19.36
N PHE A 61 2.93 -19.75 19.91
CA PHE A 61 4.39 -19.68 19.99
C PHE A 61 4.96 -20.31 21.27
N GLY A 62 4.12 -20.62 22.28
CA GLY A 62 4.54 -21.27 23.52
C GLY A 62 5.39 -20.39 24.44
N PHE A 63 5.43 -19.07 24.21
CA PHE A 63 6.14 -18.09 25.02
C PHE A 63 5.15 -17.09 25.60
N GLN A 64 5.20 -16.85 26.91
CA GLN A 64 4.46 -15.78 27.56
C GLN A 64 5.20 -14.47 27.38
N ILE A 65 4.60 -13.52 26.66
CA ILE A 65 5.20 -12.20 26.40
C ILE A 65 5.21 -11.39 27.71
N MET A 66 4.30 -11.70 28.65
CA MET A 66 4.24 -11.09 29.97
C MET A 66 3.77 -12.09 31.04
N PRO A 67 4.67 -12.69 31.85
CA PRO A 67 4.25 -13.55 32.95
C PRO A 67 3.48 -12.71 33.98
N GLY A 68 2.21 -13.06 34.20
CA GLY A 68 1.26 -12.33 35.03
C GLY A 68 1.61 -12.23 36.52
N ASP A 69 2.73 -12.83 36.94
CA ASP A 69 3.16 -12.91 38.34
C ASP A 69 3.96 -11.67 38.82
N VAL A 70 4.45 -10.80 37.91
CA VAL A 70 5.32 -9.66 38.27
C VAL A 70 4.79 -8.30 37.79
N TYR A 71 3.87 -8.27 36.82
CA TYR A 71 3.26 -7.01 36.35
C TYR A 71 1.74 -7.05 36.50
N TYR A 72 1.22 -6.21 37.40
CA TYR A 72 -0.20 -5.90 37.62
C TYR A 72 -0.89 -5.24 36.41
N VAL A 73 -0.41 -5.44 35.18
CA VAL A 73 -0.95 -4.91 33.93
C VAL A 73 -1.53 -6.06 33.12
N THR A 74 -2.67 -6.59 33.58
CA THR A 74 -3.41 -7.74 33.01
C THR A 74 -4.08 -7.44 31.66
N ARG A 75 -3.89 -6.24 31.10
CA ARG A 75 -4.39 -5.85 29.79
C ARG A 75 -3.47 -4.78 29.23
N ILE A 76 -2.95 -4.98 28.03
CA ILE A 76 -2.47 -3.85 27.21
C ILE A 76 -3.75 -3.13 26.79
N PRO A 77 -4.06 -1.93 27.33
CA PRO A 77 -5.21 -1.19 26.87
C PRO A 77 -4.91 -0.79 25.42
N SER A 78 -5.62 -1.41 24.46
CA SER A 78 -5.59 -0.94 23.09
C SER A 78 -6.45 0.32 23.02
N GLU A 79 -5.85 1.45 23.37
CA GLU A 79 -6.47 2.75 23.16
C GLU A 79 -6.28 3.13 21.70
N LEU A 80 -7.31 2.89 20.90
CA LEU A 80 -7.34 3.31 19.51
C LEU A 80 -7.61 4.82 19.45
N GLU A 81 -6.56 5.62 19.33
CA GLU A 81 -6.73 7.05 19.09
C GLU A 81 -7.08 7.31 17.62
N SER A 82 -8.28 7.84 17.37
CA SER A 82 -8.75 8.15 16.01
C SER A 82 -7.82 9.11 15.26
N ARG A 83 -7.14 9.99 16.01
CA ARG A 83 -6.13 10.91 15.49
C ARG A 83 -4.95 10.17 14.86
N ASP A 84 -4.44 9.14 15.52
CA ASP A 84 -3.32 8.35 15.02
C ASP A 84 -3.72 7.58 13.76
N VAL A 85 -4.93 7.02 13.73
CA VAL A 85 -5.47 6.35 12.53
C VAL A 85 -5.52 7.30 11.34
N VAL A 86 -6.00 8.53 11.54
CA VAL A 86 -6.07 9.55 10.47
C VAL A 86 -4.67 9.96 10.02
N VAL A 87 -3.74 10.21 10.94
CA VAL A 87 -2.36 10.60 10.61
C VAL A 87 -1.66 9.49 9.81
N ILE A 88 -1.77 8.24 10.24
CA ILE A 88 -1.18 7.08 9.55
C ILE A 88 -1.84 6.89 8.18
N ALA A 89 -3.17 7.01 8.08
CA ALA A 89 -3.88 6.90 6.80
C ALA A 89 -3.43 7.98 5.81
N CYS A 90 -3.31 9.23 6.26
CA CYS A 90 -2.80 10.33 5.43
C CYS A 90 -1.33 10.10 5.02
N ALA A 91 -0.47 9.68 5.94
CA ALA A 91 0.93 9.39 5.65
C ALA A 91 1.06 8.24 4.63
N ALA A 92 0.31 7.15 4.82
CA ALA A 92 0.27 6.03 3.89
C ALA A 92 -0.25 6.46 2.50
N PHE A 93 -1.27 7.33 2.46
CA PHE A 93 -1.77 7.87 1.20
C PHE A 93 -0.73 8.73 0.45
N VAL A 94 0.00 9.58 1.18
CA VAL A 94 1.09 10.39 0.61
C VAL A 94 2.22 9.48 0.11
N LEU A 95 2.64 8.51 0.92
CA LEU A 95 3.72 7.59 0.55
C LEU A 95 3.35 6.72 -0.65
N THR A 96 2.14 6.18 -0.71
CA THR A 96 1.66 5.38 -1.86
C THR A 96 1.50 6.23 -3.12
N SER A 97 1.04 7.48 -3.00
CA SER A 97 0.99 8.43 -4.11
C SER A 97 2.39 8.79 -4.63
N LEU A 98 3.36 9.04 -3.74
CA LEU A 98 4.75 9.31 -4.10
C LEU A 98 5.42 8.09 -4.74
N ALA A 99 5.20 6.90 -4.17
CA ALA A 99 5.71 5.64 -4.70
C ALA A 99 5.15 5.34 -6.09
N THR A 100 3.92 5.77 -6.40
CA THR A 100 3.31 5.68 -7.73
C THR A 100 3.90 6.67 -8.73
N LEU A 101 4.37 7.82 -8.26
CA LEU A 101 4.93 8.87 -9.13
C LEU A 101 6.23 8.41 -9.82
N TYR A 102 7.04 7.60 -9.13
CA TYR A 102 8.27 7.03 -9.68
C TYR A 102 8.05 6.12 -10.91
N PRO A 103 7.24 5.03 -10.84
CA PRO A 103 6.93 4.20 -12.00
C PRO A 103 6.14 4.94 -13.07
N ALA A 104 5.26 5.90 -12.71
CA ALA A 104 4.55 6.72 -13.69
C ALA A 104 5.52 7.58 -14.53
N ARG A 105 6.52 8.20 -13.90
CA ARG A 105 7.59 8.93 -14.61
C ARG A 105 8.48 7.98 -15.42
N ARG A 106 8.80 6.80 -14.89
CA ARG A 106 9.59 5.80 -15.59
C ARG A 106 8.87 5.24 -16.83
N ALA A 107 7.55 5.06 -16.78
CA ALA A 107 6.73 4.63 -17.91
C ALA A 107 6.67 5.69 -19.04
N ALA A 108 6.74 6.98 -18.68
CA ALA A 108 6.78 8.09 -19.64
C ALA A 108 8.04 8.11 -20.53
N LEU A 109 9.15 7.62 -19.96
CA LEU A 109 10.48 7.63 -20.59
C LEU A 109 10.71 6.42 -21.50
N VAL A 110 9.73 5.53 -21.66
CA VAL A 110 9.81 4.41 -22.58
C VAL A 110 9.74 4.92 -24.02
N ASP A 111 10.84 4.74 -24.75
CA ASP A 111 11.01 5.19 -26.13
C ASP A 111 10.29 4.23 -27.11
N PRO A 112 9.24 4.67 -27.84
CA PRO A 112 8.39 3.81 -28.66
C PRO A 112 9.16 3.14 -29.80
N ALA A 113 10.26 3.74 -30.27
CA ALA A 113 11.08 3.17 -31.33
C ALA A 113 11.88 1.93 -30.87
N SER A 114 12.17 1.80 -29.58
CA SER A 114 12.90 0.65 -29.03
C SER A 114 11.99 -0.53 -28.68
N ALA A 115 10.70 -0.28 -28.47
CA ALA A 115 9.71 -1.30 -28.11
C ALA A 115 9.31 -2.20 -29.30
N LEU A 116 9.22 -1.64 -30.52
CA LEU A 116 8.89 -2.39 -31.74
C LEU A 116 10.07 -3.13 -32.39
N ARG A 117 11.30 -2.86 -31.95
CA ARG A 117 12.52 -3.46 -32.54
C ARG A 117 12.95 -4.75 -31.83
N TYR A 118 12.30 -5.09 -30.72
CA TYR A 118 12.58 -6.29 -29.91
C TYR A 118 11.44 -7.33 -29.93
N GLU A 119 10.47 -7.17 -30.84
CA GLU A 119 9.68 -8.28 -31.39
C GLU A 119 10.22 -8.68 -32.77
#